data_AF-A0A818WXT1-F1
#
_entry.id   AF-A0A818WXT1-F1
#
_cell.length_a   1.000
_cell.length_b   1.000
_cell.length_c   1.000
_cell.angle_alpha   90.00
_cell.angle_beta   90.00
_cell.angle_gamma   90.00
#
_symmetry.space_group_name_H-M   'P 1'
#
loop_
_entity.id
_entity.type
_entity.pdbx_description
1 polymer ?
#
loop_
_entity_poly.entity_id
_entity_poly.type
_entity_poly.pdbx_seq_one_letter_code
_entity_poly.pdbx_strand_id
1 'polypeptide(L)'
;MHLYLSSNPIRNTGMNYIRDLIRNNRNLQHLSLDDIGISDRGIQIVIDVLSSNSPSIRCLDLRSNEFIIDESVDFLHQIVK
;
A
#
# COMPACT_ATOMS: atom_id res chain seq x y z
N MET A 1 -1.24 -5.49 -14.69
CA MET A 1 0.01 -6.05 -14.10
C MET A 1 -0.23 -6.36 -12.63
N HIS A 2 0.35 -7.44 -12.13
CA HIS A 2 0.15 -7.91 -10.75
C HIS A 2 1.52 -7.99 -10.07
N LEU A 3 1.61 -7.51 -8.83
CA LEU A 3 2.82 -7.55 -8.02
C LEU A 3 2.48 -8.13 -6.64
N TYR A 4 3.19 -9.20 -6.27
CA TYR A 4 3.02 -9.92 -5.02
C TYR A 4 4.31 -9.79 -4.22
N LEU A 5 4.25 -9.14 -3.06
CA LEU A 5 5.39 -8.93 -2.17
C LEU A 5 5.13 -9.49 -0.76
N SER A 6 4.10 -10.32 -0.62
CA SER A 6 3.63 -10.85 0.65
C SER A 6 4.73 -11.62 1.40
N SER A 7 4.67 -11.62 2.73
CA SER A 7 5.63 -12.31 3.61
C SER A 7 7.09 -11.88 3.42
N ASN A 8 7.31 -10.63 2.98
CA ASN A 8 8.63 -10.01 2.94
C ASN A 8 8.69 -8.88 3.97
N PRO A 9 9.70 -8.81 4.85
CA PRO A 9 9.80 -7.80 5.89
C PRO A 9 10.26 -6.44 5.32
N ILE A 10 9.45 -5.86 4.43
CA ILE A 10 9.63 -4.56 3.81
C ILE A 10 9.65 -3.47 4.89
N ARG A 11 8.75 -3.60 5.87
CA ARG A 11 8.55 -2.66 6.99
C ARG A 11 8.28 -1.23 6.51
N ASN A 12 8.11 -0.30 7.45
CA ASN A 12 7.89 1.11 7.13
C ASN A 12 9.00 1.73 6.28
N THR A 13 10.25 1.27 6.44
CA THR A 13 11.41 1.77 5.68
C THR A 13 11.30 1.47 4.19
N GLY A 14 10.70 0.34 3.82
CA GLY A 14 10.56 -0.05 2.42
C GLY A 14 9.43 0.66 1.67
N MET A 15 8.53 1.36 2.38
CA MET A 15 7.34 1.97 1.78
C MET A 15 7.64 3.13 0.84
N ASN A 16 8.79 3.79 0.99
CA ASN A 16 9.25 4.80 0.02
C ASN A 16 9.50 4.18 -1.37
N TYR A 17 10.04 2.95 -1.42
CA TYR A 17 10.24 2.25 -2.69
C TYR A 17 8.92 1.81 -3.30
N ILE A 18 7.96 1.35 -2.48
CA ILE A 18 6.61 1.02 -2.93
C ILE A 18 5.92 2.26 -3.50
N ARG A 19 6.04 3.41 -2.83
CA ARG A 19 5.53 4.69 -3.34
C ARG A 19 6.09 5.02 -4.71
N ASP A 20 7.41 4.95 -4.86
CA ASP A 20 8.07 5.30 -6.12
C ASP A 20 7.72 4.29 -7.23
N LEU A 21 7.54 3.02 -6.90
CA LEU A 21 7.02 2.00 -7.81
C LEU A 21 5.62 2.35 -8.30
N ILE A 22 4.71 2.73 -7.38
CA ILE A 22 3.33 3.11 -7.72
C ILE A 22 3.32 4.38 -8.59
N ARG A 23 4.12 5.41 -8.26
CA ARG A 23 4.18 6.66 -9.06
C ARG A 23 4.64 6.41 -10.50
N ASN A 24 5.59 5.50 -10.69
CA ASN A 24 6.19 5.24 -11.99
C ASN A 24 5.47 4.15 -12.78
N ASN A 25 4.50 3.44 -12.19
CA ASN A 25 3.81 2.33 -12.83
C ASN A 25 2.31 2.59 -13.00
N ARG A 26 1.92 3.01 -14.21
CA ARG A 26 0.51 3.27 -14.57
C ARG A 26 -0.29 2.02 -14.96
N ASN A 27 0.33 0.84 -14.99
CA ASN A 27 -0.33 -0.40 -15.43
C ASN A 27 -0.51 -1.43 -14.29
N LEU A 28 -0.03 -1.11 -13.09
CA LEU A 28 -0.21 -1.95 -11.91
C LEU A 28 -1.67 -1.96 -11.50
N GLN A 29 -2.26 -3.16 -11.39
CA GLN A 29 -3.68 -3.37 -11.10
C GLN A 29 -3.91 -4.10 -9.78
N HIS A 30 -2.97 -4.97 -9.42
CA HIS A 30 -3.02 -5.73 -8.18
C HIS A 30 -1.69 -5.60 -7.45
N LEU A 31 -1.75 -5.19 -6.19
CA LEU A 31 -0.60 -5.07 -5.30
C LEU A 31 -0.92 -5.81 -4.00
N SER A 32 -0.16 -6.88 -3.71
CA SER A 32 -0.26 -7.58 -2.43
C SER A 32 0.94 -7.27 -1.55
N LEU A 33 0.63 -6.72 -0.37
CA LEU A 33 1.53 -6.34 0.71
C LEU A 33 1.10 -7.05 2.01
N ASP A 34 0.58 -8.28 1.89
CA ASP A 34 0.18 -9.11 3.02
C ASP A 34 1.40 -9.52 3.87
N ASP A 35 1.29 -9.43 5.19
CA ASP A 35 2.35 -9.84 6.12
C ASP A 35 3.74 -9.23 5.81
N ILE A 36 3.82 -7.90 5.71
CA ILE A 36 5.11 -7.20 5.41
C ILE A 36 5.66 -6.40 6.60
N GLY A 37 4.99 -6.48 7.75
CA GLY A 37 5.40 -5.81 9.00
C GLY A 37 5.33 -4.29 8.92
N ILE A 38 4.33 -3.74 8.23
CA ILE A 38 4.06 -2.29 8.18
C ILE A 38 3.08 -1.86 9.27
N SER A 39 3.18 -0.60 9.70
CA SER A 39 2.23 0.05 10.60
C SER A 39 1.46 1.17 9.90
N ASP A 40 0.59 1.89 10.63
CA ASP A 40 -0.18 3.03 10.09
C ASP A 40 0.68 4.05 9.34
N ARG A 41 1.85 4.36 9.90
CA ARG A 41 2.83 5.25 9.27
C ARG A 41 3.33 4.74 7.92
N GLY A 42 3.50 3.42 7.80
CA GLY A 42 3.93 2.78 6.56
C GLY A 42 2.84 2.84 5.49
N ILE A 43 1.59 2.53 5.86
CA ILE A 43 0.48 2.50 4.91
C ILE A 43 0.05 3.91 4.45
N GLN A 44 0.17 4.93 5.31
CA GLN A 44 -0.13 6.32 4.95
C GLN A 44 0.64 6.76 3.69
N ILE A 45 1.91 6.38 3.58
CA ILE A 45 2.77 6.70 2.41
C ILE A 45 2.18 6.12 1.11
N VAL A 46 1.60 4.92 1.17
CA VAL A 46 0.96 4.27 0.02
C VAL A 46 -0.38 4.91 -0.30
N ILE A 47 -1.17 5.25 0.72
CA ILE A 47 -2.47 5.91 0.54
C ILE A 47 -2.28 7.27 -0.15
N ASP A 48 -1.32 8.08 0.30
CA ASP A 48 -1.03 9.40 -0.29
C ASP A 48 -0.71 9.31 -1.80
N VAL A 49 0.05 8.29 -2.21
CA VAL A 49 0.36 8.09 -3.64
C VAL A 49 -0.83 7.53 -4.42
N LEU A 50 -1.64 6.66 -3.81
CA LEU A 50 -2.84 6.12 -4.44
C LEU A 50 -3.86 7.23 -4.70
N SER A 51 -4.11 8.09 -3.72
CA SER A 51 -5.01 9.25 -3.81
C SER A 51 -4.58 10.25 -4.88
N SER A 52 -3.29 10.40 -5.13
CA SER A 52 -2.75 11.41 -6.06
C SER A 52 -2.46 10.91 -7.48
N ASN A 53 -2.17 9.62 -7.68
CA ASN A 53 -1.51 9.17 -8.91
C ASN A 53 -1.88 7.76 -9.42
N SER A 54 -2.84 7.03 -8.84
CA SER A 54 -3.07 5.63 -9.22
C SER A 54 -4.51 5.29 -9.63
N PRO A 55 -4.92 5.58 -10.89
CA PRO A 55 -6.21 5.13 -11.43
C PRO A 55 -6.23 3.63 -11.80
N SER A 56 -5.08 2.96 -11.81
CA SER A 56 -4.94 1.60 -12.34
C SER A 56 -5.03 0.50 -11.29
N ILE A 57 -4.65 0.77 -10.04
CA ILE A 57 -4.72 -0.20 -8.95
C ILE A 57 -6.19 -0.42 -8.58
N ARG A 58 -6.62 -1.67 -8.69
CA ARG A 58 -8.00 -2.13 -8.41
C ARG A 58 -8.08 -3.01 -7.17
N CYS A 59 -6.94 -3.53 -6.73
CA CYS A 59 -6.87 -4.41 -5.59
C CYS A 59 -5.55 -4.15 -4.85
N LEU A 60 -5.70 -3.81 -3.57
CA LEU A 60 -4.63 -3.66 -2.60
C LEU A 60 -4.90 -4.65 -1.47
N ASP A 61 -4.00 -5.60 -1.28
CA ASP A 61 -4.10 -6.60 -0.21
C ASP A 61 -3.12 -6.26 0.92
N LEU A 62 -3.68 -5.99 2.10
CA LEU A 62 -2.98 -5.57 3.32
C LEU A 62 -3.20 -6.54 4.48
N ARG A 63 -3.67 -7.75 4.20
CA ARG A 63 -3.93 -8.75 5.22
C ARG A 63 -2.68 -9.00 6.08
N SER A 64 -2.91 -9.54 7.28
CA SER A 64 -1.84 -9.99 8.18
C SER A 64 -0.80 -8.91 8.55
N ASN A 65 -1.09 -7.62 8.37
CA ASN A 65 -0.27 -6.53 8.89
C ASN A 65 -0.83 -6.08 10.24
N GLU A 66 -0.41 -6.76 11.30
CA GLU A 66 -0.93 -6.58 12.67
C GLU A 66 -0.71 -5.18 13.27
N PHE A 67 0.22 -4.39 12.71
CA PHE A 67 0.52 -3.04 13.17
C PHE A 67 -0.25 -1.94 12.43
N ILE A 68 -1.10 -2.30 11.47
CA ILE A 68 -2.09 -1.38 10.89
C ILE A 68 -3.30 -1.41 11.82
N ILE A 69 -3.48 -0.33 12.58
CA ILE A 69 -4.54 -0.17 13.58
C ILE A 69 -5.47 0.98 13.19
N ASP A 70 -6.40 1.36 14.07
CA ASP A 70 -7.53 2.23 13.74
C ASP A 70 -7.16 3.61 13.20
N GLU A 71 -5.96 4.16 13.50
CA GLU A 71 -5.51 5.45 12.95
C GLU A 71 -5.44 5.44 11.42
N SER A 72 -5.24 4.26 10.81
CA SER A 72 -5.20 4.11 9.35
C SER A 72 -6.57 4.07 8.66
N VAL A 73 -7.66 3.88 9.41
CA VAL A 73 -9.02 3.79 8.85
C VAL A 73 -9.41 5.08 8.15
N ASP A 74 -9.10 6.23 8.75
CA ASP A 74 -9.36 7.55 8.16
C ASP A 74 -8.59 7.77 6.86
N PHE A 75 -7.38 7.19 6.75
CA PHE A 75 -6.59 7.26 5.53
C PHE A 75 -7.19 6.35 4.44
N LEU A 76 -7.61 5.13 4.79
CA LEU A 76 -8.19 4.19 3.83
C LEU A 76 -9.52 4.70 3.24
N HIS A 77 -10.30 5.46 4.02
CA HIS A 77 -11.49 6.15 3.51
C HIS A 77 -11.22 7.08 2.32
N GLN A 78 -10.00 7.60 2.17
CA GLN A 78 -9.66 8.51 1.06
C GLN A 78 -9.53 7.80 -0.29
N ILE A 79 -9.26 6.49 -0.29
CA ILE A 79 -9.01 5.70 -1.49
C ILE A 79 -10.16 4.77 -1.86
N VAL A 80 -11.08 4.50 -0.94
CA VAL A 80 -12.34 3.77 -1.21
C VAL A 80 -13.39 4.77 -1.67
N LYS A 81 -13.72 4.76 -2.97
CA LYS A 81 -14.84 5.52 -3.56
C LYS A 81 -16.11 4.69 -3.63
#